data_AF-A0AAU2JZY4-F1
#
_entry.id   AF-A0AAU2JZY4-F1
#
_cell.length_a   1.000
_cell.length_b   1.000
_cell.length_c   1.000
_cell.angle_alpha   90.00
_cell.angle_beta   90.00
_cell.angle_gamma   90.00
#
_symmetry.space_group_name_H-M   'P 1'
#
loop_
_entity.id
_entity.type
_entity.pdbx_description
1 polymer ?
#
loop_
_entity_poly.entity_id
_entity_poly.type
_entity_poly.pdbx_seq_one_letter_code
_entity_poly.pdbx_strand_id
1 'polypeptide(L)'
;MTIALDDVRRLVKAGDLPGAVRSLRPRAETLPVAELAKATRLLADAAGFKDLAAAAKAAAKRPENPQALYDLGYGCVERGVAFLGVAPLREALRLLPDSRPLLAELVSALEDEHRHTDAAALLAARGDRLPAWPETYLLVHHTLLAGDLDTAEGLFVSLPAPEDPQWSGAHGLQTRRVLRSLQSRRAQREAGHADPLGPDDLRGWHYGLTGGLLGTLSPYGWDAGMTGRYAYLGDGPELCRRGLARLSLALEAADRRPGTVSLLPGRSDRILGLAAARVFGLPAVPYEPTRTDTLVVAYDLGAVDHDLVRTLHARTDGQVLHEHATCWTDPPAVSADFSTLLCQYAVPRWKDDDRPEEEIAHEIATADPAADEGDGETPADPDEAYLAFVTKVRTGWLSAPRDRMASPGPVPSSRFA
;
A
#
# COMPACT_ATOMS: atom_id res chain seq x y z
N MET A 1 -16.98 35.36 -7.46
CA MET A 1 -16.13 34.65 -6.49
C MET A 1 -16.90 33.40 -6.11
N THR A 2 -16.32 32.22 -6.29
CA THR A 2 -17.03 30.95 -6.09
C THR A 2 -16.96 30.49 -4.65
N ILE A 3 -17.99 29.75 -4.21
CA ILE A 3 -18.14 29.21 -2.85
C ILE A 3 -16.88 28.47 -2.39
N ALA A 4 -16.22 27.73 -3.29
CA ALA A 4 -14.97 27.03 -2.98
C ALA A 4 -13.81 27.95 -2.57
N LEU A 5 -13.66 29.12 -3.20
CA LEU A 5 -12.60 30.06 -2.85
C LEU A 5 -12.88 30.76 -1.50
N ASP A 6 -14.15 30.99 -1.20
CA ASP A 6 -14.58 31.55 0.09
C ASP A 6 -14.39 30.56 1.24
N ASP A 7 -14.70 29.28 1.02
CA ASP A 7 -14.44 28.20 1.99
C ASP A 7 -12.94 28.10 2.32
N VAL A 8 -12.08 28.02 1.29
CA VAL A 8 -10.62 27.95 1.46
C VAL A 8 -10.11 29.17 2.23
N ARG A 9 -10.53 30.38 1.85
CA ARG A 9 -10.09 31.60 2.54
C ARG A 9 -10.52 31.62 4.00
N ARG A 10 -11.75 31.22 4.30
CA ARG A 10 -12.28 31.15 5.66
C ARG A 10 -11.46 30.18 6.52
N LEU A 11 -11.17 28.99 6.00
CA LEU A 11 -10.42 27.95 6.71
C LEU A 11 -8.95 28.34 6.91
N VAL A 12 -8.30 28.89 5.89
CA VAL A 12 -6.93 29.43 6.01
C VAL A 12 -6.85 30.55 7.04
N LYS A 13 -7.81 31.49 7.05
CA LYS A 13 -7.87 32.56 8.06
C LYS A 13 -8.07 32.02 9.48
N ALA A 14 -8.77 30.90 9.62
CA ALA A 14 -8.96 30.20 10.89
C ALA A 14 -7.75 29.34 11.29
N GLY A 15 -6.69 29.27 10.47
CA GLY A 15 -5.52 28.43 10.71
C GLY A 15 -5.72 26.94 10.39
N ASP A 16 -6.86 26.55 9.83
CA ASP A 16 -7.17 25.16 9.47
C ASP A 16 -6.76 24.86 8.02
N LEU A 17 -5.44 24.81 7.78
CA LEU A 17 -4.90 24.46 6.47
C LEU A 17 -5.30 23.04 6.02
N PRO A 18 -5.26 22.00 6.88
CA PRO A 18 -5.73 20.66 6.49
C PRO A 18 -7.21 20.65 6.10
N GLY A 19 -8.07 21.35 6.83
CA GLY A 19 -9.48 21.51 6.48
C GLY A 19 -9.67 22.24 5.15
N ALA A 20 -8.87 23.28 4.87
CA ALA A 20 -8.90 23.99 3.61
C ALA A 20 -8.56 23.08 2.42
N VAL A 21 -7.52 22.24 2.55
CA VAL A 21 -7.16 21.21 1.54
C VAL A 21 -8.31 20.22 1.36
N ARG A 22 -8.84 19.65 2.44
CA ARG A 22 -9.97 18.70 2.40
C ARG A 22 -11.21 19.29 1.72
N SER A 23 -11.48 20.58 1.92
CA SER A 23 -12.64 21.25 1.31
C SER A 23 -12.60 21.32 -0.22
N LEU A 24 -11.40 21.25 -0.82
CA LEU A 24 -11.23 21.28 -2.28
C LEU A 24 -11.36 19.90 -2.93
N ARG A 25 -11.06 18.81 -2.20
CA ARG A 25 -11.05 17.44 -2.75
C ARG A 25 -12.32 17.07 -3.54
N PRO A 26 -13.55 17.27 -3.05
CA PRO A 26 -14.76 16.91 -3.81
C PRO A 26 -15.05 17.83 -5.02
N ARG A 27 -14.30 18.93 -5.19
CA ARG A 27 -14.54 19.96 -6.22
C ARG A 27 -13.36 20.12 -7.18
N ALA A 28 -12.22 19.50 -6.92
CA ALA A 28 -10.97 19.77 -7.62
C ALA A 28 -11.07 19.54 -9.14
N GLU A 29 -11.83 18.52 -9.56
CA GLU A 29 -12.01 18.21 -10.98
C GLU A 29 -13.18 18.93 -11.66
N THR A 30 -14.09 19.54 -10.89
CA THR A 30 -15.27 20.22 -11.43
C THR A 30 -15.10 21.73 -11.47
N LEU A 31 -14.17 22.29 -10.69
CA LEU A 31 -13.85 23.72 -10.72
C LEU A 31 -13.15 24.10 -12.02
N PRO A 32 -13.43 25.30 -12.57
CA PRO A 32 -12.62 25.85 -13.64
C PRO A 32 -11.15 25.93 -13.20
N VAL A 33 -10.22 25.52 -14.07
CA VAL A 33 -8.77 25.46 -13.77
C VAL A 33 -8.24 26.80 -13.23
N ALA A 34 -8.70 27.93 -13.75
CA ALA A 34 -8.30 29.25 -13.26
C ALA A 34 -8.73 29.53 -11.81
N GLU A 35 -9.86 28.97 -11.38
CA GLU A 35 -10.34 29.10 -9.99
C GLU A 35 -9.63 28.13 -9.06
N LEU A 36 -9.43 26.88 -9.50
CA LEU A 36 -8.63 25.91 -8.77
C LEU A 36 -7.23 26.46 -8.51
N ALA A 37 -6.57 27.02 -9.54
CA ALA A 37 -5.26 27.65 -9.40
C ALA A 37 -5.25 28.83 -8.41
N LYS A 38 -6.33 29.62 -8.33
CA LYS A 38 -6.44 30.68 -7.30
C LYS A 38 -6.57 30.10 -5.89
N ALA A 39 -7.33 29.03 -5.72
CA ALA A 39 -7.48 28.35 -4.44
C ALA A 39 -6.17 27.67 -4.01
N THR A 40 -5.51 26.94 -4.91
CA THR A 40 -4.19 26.32 -4.68
C THR A 40 -3.15 27.36 -4.30
N ARG A 41 -3.15 28.53 -4.95
CA ARG A 41 -2.25 29.62 -4.55
C ARG A 41 -2.47 30.06 -3.11
N LEU A 42 -3.71 30.23 -2.66
CA LEU A 42 -3.99 30.62 -1.26
C LEU A 42 -3.47 29.58 -0.27
N LEU A 43 -3.64 28.30 -0.58
CA LEU A 43 -3.10 27.20 0.22
C LEU A 43 -1.57 27.23 0.25
N ALA A 44 -0.94 27.39 -0.92
CA ALA A 44 0.52 27.43 -1.05
C ALA A 44 1.13 28.65 -0.33
N ASP A 45 0.52 29.83 -0.47
CA ASP A 45 0.94 31.05 0.24
C ASP A 45 0.84 30.83 1.77
N ALA A 46 -0.23 30.21 2.27
CA ALA A 46 -0.42 29.91 3.69
C ALA A 46 0.57 28.84 4.22
N ALA A 47 0.92 27.86 3.39
CA ALA A 47 1.89 26.82 3.70
C ALA A 47 3.36 27.26 3.56
N GLY A 48 3.62 28.44 2.98
CA GLY A 48 4.98 28.94 2.70
C GLY A 48 5.63 28.34 1.44
N PHE A 49 4.84 27.70 0.57
CA PHE A 49 5.27 27.01 -0.64
C PHE A 49 5.37 27.98 -1.83
N LYS A 50 6.43 28.80 -1.84
CA LYS A 50 6.60 29.94 -2.76
C LYS A 50 6.61 29.56 -4.24
N ASP A 51 7.22 28.43 -4.58
CA ASP A 51 7.27 27.84 -5.92
C ASP A 51 5.88 27.41 -6.41
N LEU A 52 5.14 26.64 -5.60
CA LEU A 52 3.77 26.24 -5.92
C LEU A 52 2.85 27.48 -6.01
N ALA A 53 3.00 28.45 -5.13
CA ALA A 53 2.24 29.70 -5.19
C ALA A 53 2.52 30.48 -6.48
N ALA A 54 3.77 30.50 -6.96
CA ALA A 54 4.16 31.14 -8.21
C ALA A 54 3.57 30.40 -9.43
N ALA A 55 3.66 29.07 -9.45
CA ALA A 55 3.08 28.23 -10.50
C ALA A 55 1.56 28.40 -10.57
N ALA A 56 0.87 28.32 -9.43
CA ALA A 56 -0.57 28.54 -9.31
C ALA A 56 -0.99 29.95 -9.76
N LYS A 57 -0.21 30.98 -9.42
CA LYS A 57 -0.43 32.34 -9.92
C LYS A 57 -0.29 32.43 -11.45
N ALA A 58 0.68 31.74 -12.03
CA ALA A 58 0.90 31.72 -13.47
C ALA A 58 -0.26 31.03 -14.20
N ALA A 59 -0.69 29.86 -13.72
CA ALA A 59 -1.83 29.11 -14.25
C ALA A 59 -3.15 29.90 -14.13
N ALA A 60 -3.38 30.57 -13.00
CA ALA A 60 -4.56 31.41 -12.82
C ALA A 60 -4.65 32.60 -13.80
N LYS A 61 -3.50 33.12 -14.25
CA LYS A 61 -3.42 34.20 -15.24
C LYS A 61 -3.50 33.71 -16.68
N ARG A 62 -3.03 32.49 -16.94
CA ARG A 62 -2.91 31.89 -18.26
C ARG A 62 -3.44 30.45 -18.22
N PRO A 63 -4.75 30.25 -18.04
CA PRO A 63 -5.33 28.92 -17.85
C PRO A 63 -5.30 28.04 -19.10
N GLU A 64 -4.91 28.60 -20.25
CA GLU A 64 -4.75 27.89 -21.53
C GLU A 64 -3.27 27.74 -21.93
N ASN A 65 -2.32 28.08 -21.05
CA ASN A 65 -0.90 27.92 -21.33
C ASN A 65 -0.39 26.57 -20.80
N PRO A 66 0.01 25.62 -21.68
CA PRO A 66 0.37 24.26 -21.24
C PRO A 66 1.52 24.21 -20.22
N GLN A 67 2.52 25.08 -20.36
CA GLN A 67 3.64 25.14 -19.41
C GLN A 67 3.17 25.59 -18.02
N ALA A 68 2.36 26.63 -17.94
CA ALA A 68 1.85 27.12 -16.65
C ALA A 68 0.97 26.07 -15.94
N LEU A 69 0.23 25.27 -16.71
CA LEU A 69 -0.57 24.17 -16.20
C LEU A 69 0.29 22.98 -15.76
N TYR A 70 1.33 22.64 -16.52
CA TYR A 70 2.34 21.65 -16.15
C TYR A 70 3.02 22.04 -14.84
N ASP A 71 3.53 23.27 -14.72
CA ASP A 71 4.22 23.75 -13.51
C ASP A 71 3.31 23.68 -12.27
N LEU A 72 2.02 23.98 -12.43
CA LEU A 72 1.02 23.83 -11.37
C LEU A 72 0.83 22.36 -11.00
N GLY A 73 0.64 21.49 -11.99
CA GLY A 73 0.48 20.05 -11.79
C GLY A 73 1.66 19.41 -11.07
N TYR A 74 2.86 19.63 -11.61
CA TYR A 74 4.13 19.19 -11.03
C TYR A 74 4.28 19.69 -9.58
N GLY A 75 4.05 20.98 -9.34
CA GLY A 75 4.11 21.55 -8.00
C GLY A 75 3.09 20.96 -7.02
N CYS A 76 1.94 20.47 -7.51
CA CYS A 76 0.96 19.78 -6.67
C CYS A 76 1.42 18.37 -6.29
N VAL A 77 2.01 17.62 -7.23
CA VAL A 77 2.57 16.27 -7.01
C VAL A 77 3.70 16.33 -5.98
N GLU A 78 4.70 17.20 -6.20
CA GLU A 78 5.84 17.39 -5.29
C GLU A 78 5.46 17.77 -3.84
N ARG A 79 4.23 18.26 -3.62
CA ARG A 79 3.73 18.70 -2.32
C ARG A 79 2.68 17.77 -1.72
N GLY A 80 2.48 16.59 -2.29
CA GLY A 80 1.53 15.60 -1.78
C GLY A 80 0.07 16.05 -1.87
N VAL A 81 -0.25 16.91 -2.84
CA VAL A 81 -1.62 17.37 -3.14
C VAL A 81 -1.97 17.08 -4.60
N ALA A 82 -1.56 15.92 -5.10
CA ALA A 82 -1.69 15.47 -6.48
C ALA A 82 -3.12 15.63 -7.04
N PHE A 83 -4.17 15.42 -6.24
CA PHE A 83 -5.56 15.65 -6.65
C PHE A 83 -5.83 17.07 -7.21
N LEU A 84 -5.11 18.09 -6.75
CA LEU A 84 -5.22 19.46 -7.27
C LEU A 84 -4.51 19.63 -8.62
N GLY A 85 -3.57 18.75 -8.95
CA GLY A 85 -2.80 18.75 -10.20
C GLY A 85 -3.51 18.03 -11.36
N VAL A 86 -4.39 17.07 -11.08
CA VAL A 86 -5.06 16.23 -12.11
C VAL A 86 -5.80 17.05 -13.16
N ALA A 87 -6.67 17.99 -12.76
CA ALA A 87 -7.45 18.79 -13.70
C ALA A 87 -6.59 19.73 -14.57
N PRO A 88 -5.64 20.51 -14.02
CA PRO A 88 -4.67 21.27 -14.81
C PRO A 88 -3.86 20.41 -15.79
N LEU A 89 -3.37 19.24 -15.37
CA LEU A 89 -2.58 18.34 -16.21
C LEU A 89 -3.41 17.73 -17.35
N ARG A 90 -4.66 17.35 -17.09
CA ARG A 90 -5.61 16.91 -18.13
C ARG A 90 -5.85 18.00 -19.17
N GLU A 91 -6.06 19.24 -18.73
CA GLU A 91 -6.26 20.37 -19.65
C GLU A 91 -4.99 20.66 -20.47
N ALA A 92 -3.82 20.63 -19.83
CA ALA A 92 -2.55 20.81 -20.52
C ALA A 92 -2.31 19.72 -21.58
N LEU A 93 -2.59 18.46 -21.24
CA LEU A 93 -2.48 17.34 -22.16
C LEU A 93 -3.52 17.42 -23.29
N ARG A 94 -4.72 17.95 -23.04
CA ARG A 94 -5.71 18.24 -24.09
C ARG A 94 -5.19 19.28 -25.09
N LEU A 95 -4.47 20.29 -24.61
CA LEU A 95 -3.87 21.34 -25.43
C LEU A 95 -2.63 20.85 -26.20
N LEU A 96 -1.86 19.92 -25.62
CA LEU A 96 -0.69 19.30 -26.24
C LEU A 96 -0.77 17.75 -26.17
N PRO A 97 -1.61 17.09 -26.99
CA PRO A 97 -1.92 15.67 -26.87
C PRO A 97 -0.72 14.74 -26.96
N ASP A 98 0.32 15.11 -27.70
CA ASP A 98 1.50 14.28 -27.95
C ASP A 98 2.66 14.57 -26.98
N SER A 99 2.43 15.39 -25.95
CA SER A 99 3.45 15.72 -24.94
C SER A 99 3.68 14.54 -23.98
N ARG A 100 4.81 13.85 -24.15
CA ARG A 100 5.25 12.78 -23.23
C ARG A 100 5.44 13.27 -21.78
N PRO A 101 6.07 14.44 -21.52
CA PRO A 101 6.19 14.94 -20.15
C PRO A 101 4.84 15.16 -19.46
N LEU A 102 3.85 15.69 -20.19
CA LEU A 102 2.51 15.89 -19.64
C LEU A 102 1.77 14.58 -19.38
N LEU A 103 1.95 13.58 -20.26
CA LEU A 103 1.40 12.25 -20.04
C LEU A 103 2.01 11.61 -18.78
N ALA A 104 3.33 11.64 -18.64
CA ALA A 104 4.04 11.08 -17.50
C ALA A 104 3.61 11.74 -16.19
N GLU A 105 3.53 13.07 -16.17
CA GLU A 105 3.12 13.83 -14.97
C GLU A 105 1.66 13.56 -14.58
N LEU A 106 0.75 13.48 -15.57
CA LEU A 106 -0.65 13.14 -15.29
C LEU A 106 -0.78 11.70 -14.75
N VAL A 107 -0.02 10.75 -15.31
CA VAL A 107 0.03 9.38 -14.79
C VAL A 107 0.55 9.36 -13.34
N SER A 108 1.62 10.10 -13.04
CA SER A 108 2.14 10.24 -11.66
C SER A 108 1.08 10.81 -10.70
N ALA A 109 0.37 11.87 -11.11
CA ALA A 109 -0.68 12.47 -10.28
C ALA A 109 -1.87 11.51 -10.04
N LEU A 110 -2.19 10.65 -11.01
CA LEU A 110 -3.22 9.62 -10.85
C LEU A 110 -2.73 8.46 -9.98
N GLU A 111 -1.45 8.09 -10.04
CA GLU A 111 -0.83 7.07 -9.20
C GLU A 111 -0.85 7.48 -7.71
N ASP A 112 -0.47 8.71 -7.40
CA ASP A 112 -0.49 9.27 -6.03
C ASP A 112 -1.90 9.29 -5.42
N GLU A 113 -2.92 9.43 -6.26
CA GLU A 113 -4.33 9.36 -5.85
C GLU A 113 -4.92 7.94 -5.99
N HIS A 114 -4.08 6.94 -6.28
CA HIS A 114 -4.44 5.53 -6.49
C HIS A 114 -5.53 5.28 -7.55
N ARG A 115 -5.65 6.19 -8.52
CA ARG A 115 -6.61 6.12 -9.64
C ARG A 115 -6.04 5.31 -10.79
N HIS A 116 -5.68 4.06 -10.49
CA HIS A 116 -5.00 3.17 -11.44
C HIS A 116 -5.86 2.85 -12.66
N THR A 117 -7.19 2.76 -12.52
CA THR A 117 -8.12 2.62 -13.66
C THR A 117 -8.03 3.80 -14.63
N ASP A 118 -7.97 5.03 -14.12
CA ASP A 118 -7.87 6.24 -14.94
C ASP A 118 -6.50 6.33 -15.63
N ALA A 119 -5.42 5.98 -14.91
CA ALA A 119 -4.07 5.96 -15.46
C ALA A 119 -3.94 4.90 -16.58
N ALA A 120 -4.47 3.70 -16.35
CA ALA A 120 -4.51 2.63 -17.35
C ALA A 120 -5.32 3.05 -18.59
N ALA A 121 -6.52 3.62 -18.40
CA ALA A 121 -7.34 4.10 -19.51
C ALA A 121 -6.64 5.21 -20.32
N LEU A 122 -5.96 6.14 -19.64
CA LEU A 122 -5.20 7.22 -20.27
C LEU A 122 -4.04 6.70 -21.14
N LEU A 123 -3.30 5.71 -20.64
CA LEU A 123 -2.19 5.08 -21.36
C LEU A 123 -2.71 4.21 -22.51
N ALA A 124 -3.73 3.38 -22.28
CA ALA A 124 -4.34 2.51 -23.29
C ALA A 124 -4.92 3.30 -24.47
N ALA A 125 -5.48 4.49 -24.23
CA ALA A 125 -5.99 5.37 -25.28
C ALA A 125 -4.93 5.84 -26.31
N ARG A 126 -3.64 5.63 -26.03
CA ARG A 126 -2.55 5.91 -26.98
C ARG A 126 -2.38 4.82 -28.04
N GLY A 127 -2.85 3.60 -27.76
CA GLY A 127 -2.74 2.45 -28.64
C GLY A 127 -1.29 2.18 -29.06
N ASP A 128 -1.09 1.82 -30.32
CA ASP A 128 0.21 1.45 -30.90
C ASP A 128 1.27 2.57 -30.88
N ARG A 129 0.88 3.80 -30.51
CA ARG A 129 1.82 4.93 -30.36
C ARG A 129 2.54 4.91 -29.01
N LEU A 130 2.17 4.03 -28.09
CA LEU A 130 2.76 3.95 -26.77
C LEU A 130 4.14 3.26 -26.85
N PRO A 131 5.25 3.92 -26.47
CA PRO A 131 6.54 3.27 -26.43
C PRO A 131 6.56 2.12 -25.43
N ALA A 132 7.33 1.07 -25.72
CA ALA A 132 7.48 -0.07 -24.81
C ALA A 132 7.95 0.37 -23.41
N TRP A 133 8.90 1.31 -23.37
CA TRP A 133 9.53 1.77 -22.13
C TRP A 133 9.56 3.31 -22.03
N PRO A 134 9.15 3.90 -20.89
CA PRO A 134 8.47 3.26 -19.76
C PRO A 134 6.95 3.09 -19.93
N GLU A 135 6.34 3.61 -20.99
CA GLU A 135 4.89 3.81 -20.99
C GLU A 135 4.06 2.53 -21.05
N THR A 136 4.42 1.52 -21.87
CA THR A 136 3.72 0.23 -21.84
C THR A 136 3.98 -0.52 -20.53
N TYR A 137 5.17 -0.39 -19.94
CA TYR A 137 5.43 -0.88 -18.58
C TYR A 137 4.46 -0.25 -17.56
N LEU A 138 4.28 1.06 -17.58
CA LEU A 138 3.34 1.76 -16.71
C LEU A 138 1.89 1.33 -16.97
N LEU A 139 1.54 1.05 -18.22
CA LEU A 139 0.21 0.52 -18.56
C LEU A 139 0.01 -0.85 -17.90
N VAL A 140 0.96 -1.79 -18.03
CA VAL A 140 0.90 -3.09 -17.33
C VAL A 140 0.77 -2.89 -15.81
N HIS A 141 1.55 -1.97 -15.24
CA HIS A 141 1.54 -1.67 -13.81
C HIS A 141 0.17 -1.21 -13.32
N HIS A 142 -0.40 -0.19 -13.97
CA HIS A 142 -1.70 0.36 -13.57
C HIS A 142 -2.87 -0.55 -13.91
N THR A 143 -2.81 -1.30 -15.01
CA THR A 143 -3.84 -2.31 -15.33
C THR A 143 -3.87 -3.40 -14.26
N LEU A 144 -2.72 -3.85 -13.77
CA LEU A 144 -2.65 -4.81 -12.66
C LEU A 144 -3.24 -4.21 -11.36
N LEU A 145 -2.86 -2.99 -11.01
CA LEU A 145 -3.37 -2.31 -9.81
C LEU A 145 -4.82 -1.82 -9.93
N ALA A 146 -5.39 -1.81 -11.13
CA ALA A 146 -6.81 -1.63 -11.38
C ALA A 146 -7.61 -2.94 -11.25
N GLY A 147 -6.92 -4.08 -11.03
CA GLY A 147 -7.54 -5.39 -10.84
C GLY A 147 -7.72 -6.20 -12.14
N ASP A 148 -7.34 -5.67 -13.29
CA ASP A 148 -7.47 -6.35 -14.58
C ASP A 148 -6.23 -7.22 -14.87
N LEU A 149 -6.15 -8.36 -14.18
CA LEU A 149 -5.00 -9.26 -14.29
C LEU A 149 -4.84 -9.84 -15.71
N ASP A 150 -5.94 -10.13 -16.41
CA ASP A 150 -5.87 -10.75 -17.73
C ASP A 150 -5.32 -9.78 -18.79
N THR A 151 -5.77 -8.52 -18.78
CA THR A 151 -5.20 -7.49 -19.67
C THR A 151 -3.75 -7.20 -19.28
N ALA A 152 -3.43 -7.13 -17.98
CA ALA A 152 -2.05 -6.91 -17.53
C ALA A 152 -1.11 -8.05 -17.98
N GLU A 153 -1.54 -9.32 -17.90
CA GLU A 153 -0.78 -10.47 -18.39
C GLU A 153 -0.54 -10.38 -19.90
N GLY A 154 -1.58 -10.13 -20.70
CA GLY A 154 -1.46 -10.03 -22.16
C GLY A 154 -0.51 -8.91 -22.61
N LEU A 155 -0.60 -7.75 -21.95
CA LEU A 155 0.31 -6.63 -22.18
C LEU A 155 1.75 -6.97 -21.76
N PHE A 156 1.93 -7.62 -20.61
CA PHE A 156 3.24 -8.00 -20.10
C PHE A 156 3.94 -9.01 -21.01
N VAL A 157 3.23 -10.01 -21.53
CA VAL A 157 3.78 -10.99 -22.49
C VAL A 157 4.28 -10.31 -23.77
N SER A 158 3.64 -9.20 -24.15
CA SER A 158 3.99 -8.43 -25.35
C SER A 158 5.08 -7.36 -25.09
N LEU A 159 5.43 -7.11 -23.83
CA LEU A 159 6.44 -6.12 -23.44
C LEU A 159 7.84 -6.69 -23.69
N PRO A 160 8.65 -6.11 -24.60
CA PRO A 160 10.02 -6.57 -24.81
C PRO A 160 10.90 -6.27 -23.58
N ALA A 161 11.97 -7.05 -23.41
CA ALA A 161 13.00 -6.74 -22.43
C ALA A 161 13.53 -5.30 -22.63
N PRO A 162 13.82 -4.57 -21.54
CA PRO A 162 14.30 -3.20 -21.66
C PRO A 162 15.67 -3.13 -22.31
N GLU A 163 15.83 -2.23 -23.28
CA GLU A 163 17.14 -1.94 -23.90
C GLU A 163 18.03 -1.15 -22.94
N ASP A 164 17.43 -0.23 -22.17
CA ASP A 164 18.14 0.56 -21.17
C ASP A 164 18.18 -0.19 -19.82
N PRO A 165 19.39 -0.50 -19.30
CA PRO A 165 19.56 -1.23 -18.05
C PRO A 165 18.83 -0.61 -16.85
N GLN A 166 18.56 0.70 -16.84
CA GLN A 166 17.85 1.37 -15.74
C GLN A 166 16.47 0.75 -15.46
N TRP A 167 15.82 0.17 -16.48
CA TRP A 167 14.50 -0.45 -16.37
C TRP A 167 14.54 -1.93 -15.99
N SER A 168 15.72 -2.55 -15.88
CA SER A 168 15.84 -3.98 -15.59
C SER A 168 15.22 -4.36 -14.24
N GLY A 169 15.39 -3.52 -13.22
CA GLY A 169 14.79 -3.72 -11.90
C GLY A 169 13.26 -3.62 -11.94
N ALA A 170 12.74 -2.59 -12.62
CA ALA A 170 11.31 -2.37 -12.82
C ALA A 170 10.66 -3.53 -13.59
N HIS A 171 11.29 -3.98 -14.67
CA HIS A 171 10.87 -5.15 -15.43
C HIS A 171 10.79 -6.40 -14.53
N GLY A 172 11.87 -6.71 -13.80
CA GLY A 172 11.89 -7.87 -12.91
C GLY A 172 10.83 -7.81 -11.80
N LEU A 173 10.60 -6.63 -11.22
CA LEU A 173 9.53 -6.42 -10.23
C LEU A 173 8.15 -6.70 -10.83
N GLN A 174 7.87 -6.19 -12.02
CA GLN A 174 6.60 -6.39 -12.70
C GLN A 174 6.39 -7.84 -13.12
N THR A 175 7.43 -8.51 -13.62
CA THR A 175 7.42 -9.95 -13.89
C THR A 175 6.98 -10.73 -12.65
N ARG A 176 7.60 -10.44 -11.49
CA ARG A 176 7.27 -11.11 -10.24
C ARG A 176 5.81 -10.88 -9.83
N ARG A 177 5.32 -9.64 -9.89
CA ARG A 177 3.94 -9.30 -9.51
C ARG A 177 2.89 -9.97 -10.39
N VAL A 178 3.08 -9.96 -11.72
CA VAL A 178 2.15 -10.60 -12.66
C VAL A 178 2.12 -12.12 -12.43
N LEU A 179 3.29 -12.78 -12.43
CA LEU A 179 3.37 -14.23 -12.25
C LEU A 179 2.82 -14.68 -10.89
N ARG A 180 3.10 -13.92 -9.84
CA ARG A 180 2.61 -14.20 -8.50
C ARG A 180 1.10 -13.97 -8.38
N SER A 181 0.55 -12.94 -9.04
CA SER A 181 -0.90 -12.71 -9.09
C SER A 181 -1.62 -13.85 -9.82
N LEU A 182 -1.03 -14.38 -10.90
CA LEU A 182 -1.54 -15.58 -11.59
C LEU A 182 -1.50 -16.83 -10.70
N GLN A 183 -0.41 -17.03 -9.96
CA GLN A 183 -0.31 -18.11 -8.97
C GLN A 183 -1.37 -17.95 -7.87
N SER A 184 -1.53 -16.72 -7.36
CA SER A 184 -2.51 -16.36 -6.34
C SER A 184 -3.94 -16.67 -6.79
N ARG A 185 -4.28 -16.26 -8.02
CA ARG A 185 -5.58 -16.54 -8.66
C ARG A 185 -5.89 -18.02 -8.73
N ARG A 186 -4.90 -18.85 -9.08
CA ARG A 186 -5.05 -20.31 -9.09
C ARG A 186 -5.23 -20.86 -7.67
N ALA A 187 -4.40 -20.42 -6.73
CA ALA A 187 -4.47 -20.83 -5.33
C ALA A 187 -5.84 -20.51 -4.70
N GLN A 188 -6.37 -19.31 -4.94
CA GLN A 188 -7.68 -18.89 -4.42
C GLN A 188 -8.83 -19.66 -5.06
N ARG A 189 -8.76 -19.92 -6.37
CA ARG A 189 -9.73 -20.79 -7.06
C ARG A 189 -9.76 -22.19 -6.46
N GLU A 190 -8.60 -22.78 -6.22
CA GLU A 190 -8.48 -24.12 -5.63
C GLU A 190 -8.86 -24.16 -4.15
N ALA A 191 -8.72 -23.03 -3.43
CA ALA A 191 -9.22 -22.85 -2.07
C ALA A 191 -10.73 -22.55 -1.99
N GLY A 192 -11.42 -22.46 -3.13
CA GLY A 192 -12.87 -22.28 -3.20
C GLY A 192 -13.35 -20.83 -3.18
N HIS A 193 -12.46 -19.85 -3.38
CA HIS A 193 -12.87 -18.45 -3.50
C HIS A 193 -13.76 -18.24 -4.73
N ALA A 194 -14.88 -17.53 -4.57
CA ALA A 194 -15.91 -17.39 -5.60
C ALA A 194 -15.44 -16.55 -6.80
N ASP A 195 -14.71 -15.46 -6.53
CA ASP A 195 -14.13 -14.59 -7.55
C ASP A 195 -12.62 -14.34 -7.26
N PRO A 196 -11.75 -15.31 -7.63
CA PRO A 196 -10.32 -15.23 -7.33
C PRO A 196 -9.66 -14.01 -7.99
N LEU A 197 -8.99 -13.19 -7.18
CA LEU A 197 -8.41 -11.89 -7.55
C LEU A 197 -9.48 -10.89 -8.05
N GLY A 198 -10.73 -11.06 -7.61
CA GLY A 198 -11.80 -10.08 -7.75
C GLY A 198 -11.64 -8.90 -6.78
N PRO A 199 -12.62 -7.98 -6.73
CA PRO A 199 -12.59 -6.79 -5.88
C PRO A 199 -12.62 -7.11 -4.38
N ASP A 200 -13.03 -8.33 -4.01
CA ASP A 200 -13.17 -8.78 -2.61
C ASP A 200 -12.03 -9.69 -2.13
N ASP A 201 -11.13 -10.10 -3.04
CA ASP A 201 -10.05 -11.04 -2.73
C ASP A 201 -8.80 -10.35 -2.15
N LEU A 202 -8.94 -9.80 -0.94
CA LEU A 202 -7.84 -9.08 -0.28
C LEU A 202 -6.59 -9.95 -0.06
N ARG A 203 -6.78 -11.20 0.38
CA ARG A 203 -5.67 -12.11 0.64
C ARG A 203 -4.92 -12.48 -0.64
N GLY A 204 -5.66 -12.73 -1.71
CA GLY A 204 -5.11 -13.07 -3.01
C GLY A 204 -4.31 -11.91 -3.62
N TRP A 205 -4.86 -10.69 -3.53
CA TRP A 205 -4.16 -9.47 -3.98
C TRP A 205 -2.94 -9.14 -3.14
N HIS A 206 -3.02 -9.27 -1.81
CA HIS A 206 -1.88 -9.05 -0.92
C HIS A 206 -0.69 -9.95 -1.31
N TYR A 207 -0.93 -11.26 -1.48
CA TYR A 207 0.10 -12.16 -1.95
C TYR A 207 0.57 -11.79 -3.35
N GLY A 208 -0.33 -11.57 -4.32
CA GLY A 208 0.03 -11.24 -5.70
C GLY A 208 0.97 -10.04 -5.83
N LEU A 209 0.71 -8.97 -5.09
CA LEU A 209 1.46 -7.71 -5.18
C LEU A 209 2.74 -7.70 -4.34
N THR A 210 2.72 -8.29 -3.14
CA THR A 210 3.80 -8.16 -2.15
C THR A 210 4.63 -9.44 -2.02
N GLY A 211 3.98 -10.61 -2.14
CA GLY A 211 4.58 -11.91 -1.86
C GLY A 211 4.52 -12.31 -0.40
N GLY A 212 4.00 -11.43 0.44
CA GLY A 212 3.63 -11.71 1.81
C GLY A 212 2.32 -12.48 1.89
N LEU A 213 2.14 -13.22 2.98
CA LEU A 213 0.87 -13.85 3.33
C LEU A 213 0.07 -12.92 4.25
N LEU A 214 -1.24 -12.80 4.01
CA LEU A 214 -2.16 -12.09 4.91
C LEU A 214 -2.87 -13.09 5.83
N GLY A 215 -2.53 -13.03 7.12
CA GLY A 215 -2.94 -14.02 8.12
C GLY A 215 -4.42 -13.93 8.53
N THR A 216 -4.96 -12.72 8.67
CA THR A 216 -6.32 -12.49 9.16
C THR A 216 -7.03 -11.41 8.36
N LEU A 217 -8.35 -11.58 8.21
CA LEU A 217 -9.24 -10.53 7.71
C LEU A 217 -9.97 -9.87 8.89
N SER A 218 -10.17 -8.57 8.81
CA SER A 218 -11.00 -7.83 9.77
C SER A 218 -12.43 -8.36 9.74
N PRO A 219 -12.99 -8.81 10.88
CA PRO A 219 -14.36 -9.27 10.96
C PRO A 219 -15.35 -8.10 11.09
N TYR A 220 -14.90 -6.88 10.76
CA TYR A 220 -15.69 -5.64 10.85
C TYR A 220 -15.64 -4.83 9.55
N GLY A 221 -16.76 -4.18 9.22
CA GLY A 221 -16.87 -3.11 8.23
C GLY A 221 -16.76 -3.57 6.78
N TRP A 222 -17.10 -4.84 6.50
CA TRP A 222 -17.02 -5.40 5.16
C TRP A 222 -17.84 -4.58 4.16
N ASP A 223 -19.14 -4.41 4.42
CA ASP A 223 -20.06 -3.65 3.57
C ASP A 223 -19.80 -2.14 3.60
N ALA A 224 -19.05 -1.65 4.58
CA ALA A 224 -18.55 -0.28 4.66
C ALA A 224 -17.28 -0.03 3.80
N GLY A 225 -16.91 -0.99 2.94
CA GLY A 225 -15.76 -0.88 2.03
C GLY A 225 -14.42 -1.06 2.74
N MET A 226 -14.37 -1.77 3.86
CA MET A 226 -13.09 -2.17 4.45
C MET A 226 -12.58 -3.50 3.90
N THR A 227 -13.48 -4.39 3.48
CA THR A 227 -13.17 -5.64 2.77
C THR A 227 -12.05 -6.44 3.45
N GLY A 228 -12.16 -6.66 4.76
CA GLY A 228 -11.17 -7.40 5.54
C GLY A 228 -9.98 -6.59 6.06
N ARG A 229 -9.99 -5.25 5.94
CA ARG A 229 -9.01 -4.34 6.55
C ARG A 229 -9.56 -3.67 7.81
N TYR A 230 -8.69 -3.25 8.71
CA TYR A 230 -9.07 -2.44 9.87
C TYR A 230 -8.94 -0.94 9.54
N ALA A 231 -9.93 -0.14 9.91
CA ALA A 231 -9.84 1.32 9.80
C ALA A 231 -9.02 1.88 10.96
N TYR A 232 -9.51 1.66 12.18
CA TYR A 232 -8.84 2.00 13.43
C TYR A 232 -8.78 0.74 14.29
N LEU A 233 -7.57 0.33 14.69
CA LEU A 233 -7.36 -0.87 15.50
C LEU A 233 -6.91 -0.47 16.91
N GLY A 234 -7.78 -0.68 17.90
CA GLY A 234 -7.39 -0.72 19.31
C GLY A 234 -6.91 -2.12 19.66
N ASP A 235 -5.63 -2.38 19.43
CA ASP A 235 -5.09 -3.74 19.37
C ASP A 235 -4.96 -4.39 20.75
N GLY A 236 -5.12 -5.71 20.80
CA GLY A 236 -5.18 -6.49 22.04
C GLY A 236 -4.31 -7.75 22.03
N PRO A 237 -4.05 -8.34 23.21
CA PRO A 237 -3.28 -9.58 23.33
C PRO A 237 -3.81 -10.74 22.48
N GLU A 238 -5.13 -10.88 22.41
CA GLU A 238 -5.83 -11.97 21.70
C GLU A 238 -5.54 -11.91 20.18
N LEU A 239 -5.62 -10.71 19.59
CA LEU A 239 -5.38 -10.53 18.16
C LEU A 239 -3.89 -10.73 17.79
N CYS A 240 -2.97 -10.26 18.64
CA CYS A 240 -1.54 -10.58 18.51
C CYS A 240 -1.31 -12.10 18.56
N ARG A 241 -1.95 -12.78 19.50
CA ARG A 241 -1.83 -14.22 19.69
C ARG A 241 -2.44 -15.02 18.55
N ARG A 242 -3.56 -14.56 17.97
CA ARG A 242 -4.17 -15.07 16.73
C ARG A 242 -3.21 -14.93 15.56
N GLY A 243 -2.56 -13.76 15.41
CA GLY A 243 -1.55 -13.53 14.37
C GLY A 243 -0.40 -14.54 14.44
N LEU A 244 0.15 -14.77 15.63
CA LEU A 244 1.19 -15.78 15.85
C LEU A 244 0.68 -17.22 15.58
N ALA A 245 -0.57 -17.54 15.90
CA ALA A 245 -1.18 -18.83 15.56
C ALA A 245 -1.26 -19.05 14.04
N ARG A 246 -1.73 -18.03 13.30
CA ARG A 246 -1.79 -18.05 11.83
C ARG A 246 -0.41 -18.16 11.20
N LEU A 247 0.58 -17.48 11.78
CA LEU A 247 1.98 -17.62 11.35
C LEU A 247 2.49 -19.06 11.54
N SER A 248 2.15 -19.73 12.65
CA SER A 248 2.48 -21.15 12.85
C SER A 248 1.94 -22.01 11.72
N LEU A 249 0.66 -21.85 11.37
CA LEU A 249 0.03 -22.58 10.26
C LEU A 249 0.78 -22.37 8.94
N ALA A 250 1.22 -21.13 8.67
CA ALA A 250 1.95 -20.82 7.46
C ALA A 250 3.35 -21.46 7.42
N LEU A 251 4.09 -21.36 8.52
CA LEU A 251 5.42 -21.97 8.67
C LEU A 251 5.32 -23.50 8.55
N GLU A 252 4.31 -24.12 9.16
CA GLU A 252 4.05 -25.56 9.06
C GLU A 252 3.74 -25.98 7.63
N ALA A 253 2.80 -25.29 6.96
CA ALA A 253 2.38 -25.61 5.60
C ALA A 253 3.52 -25.49 4.57
N ALA A 254 4.47 -24.59 4.82
CA ALA A 254 5.63 -24.32 3.97
C ALA A 254 6.91 -25.04 4.42
N ASP A 255 6.83 -25.91 5.43
CA ASP A 255 7.96 -26.63 6.02
C ASP A 255 9.14 -25.71 6.41
N ARG A 256 8.81 -24.58 7.04
CA ARG A 256 9.79 -23.61 7.57
C ARG A 256 9.92 -23.79 9.08
N ARG A 257 11.17 -23.83 9.56
CA ARG A 257 11.52 -24.06 10.96
C ARG A 257 12.60 -23.07 11.40
N PRO A 258 12.24 -21.80 11.70
CA PRO A 258 13.18 -20.87 12.31
C PRO A 258 13.75 -21.44 13.61
N GLY A 259 15.05 -21.26 13.84
CA GLY A 259 15.72 -21.69 15.06
C GLY A 259 15.78 -20.62 16.16
N THR A 260 15.47 -19.36 15.82
CA THR A 260 15.52 -18.21 16.74
C THR A 260 14.44 -17.19 16.41
N VAL A 261 14.13 -16.30 17.36
CA VAL A 261 13.37 -15.06 17.10
C VAL A 261 14.30 -13.86 17.26
N SER A 262 14.46 -13.09 16.17
CA SER A 262 15.25 -11.85 16.15
C SER A 262 14.40 -10.66 16.59
N LEU A 263 14.81 -10.04 17.70
CA LEU A 263 14.16 -8.88 18.29
C LEU A 263 14.66 -7.59 17.62
N LEU A 264 13.74 -6.85 17.01
CA LEU A 264 13.96 -5.47 16.61
C LEU A 264 14.01 -4.55 17.85
N PRO A 265 14.61 -3.34 17.77
CA PRO A 265 14.88 -2.53 18.96
C PRO A 265 13.66 -1.80 19.54
N GLY A 266 12.58 -1.63 18.77
CA GLY A 266 11.38 -0.93 19.22
C GLY A 266 10.64 -1.68 20.33
N ARG A 267 10.05 -0.96 21.28
CA ARG A 267 9.34 -1.55 22.43
C ARG A 267 8.22 -2.51 22.00
N SER A 268 7.35 -2.07 21.08
CA SER A 268 6.27 -2.92 20.56
C SER A 268 6.80 -4.15 19.82
N ASP A 269 7.89 -3.99 19.05
CA ASP A 269 8.52 -5.10 18.33
C ASP A 269 9.13 -6.12 19.29
N ARG A 270 9.79 -5.65 20.37
CA ARG A 270 10.35 -6.51 21.41
C ARG A 270 9.28 -7.26 22.17
N ILE A 271 8.18 -6.59 22.56
CA ILE A 271 7.03 -7.24 23.22
C ILE A 271 6.50 -8.37 22.35
N LEU A 272 6.22 -8.10 21.08
CA LEU A 272 5.67 -9.10 20.17
C LEU A 272 6.70 -10.19 19.84
N GLY A 273 7.98 -9.85 19.68
CA GLY A 273 9.06 -10.81 19.45
C GLY A 273 9.30 -11.74 20.64
N LEU A 274 9.22 -11.23 21.87
CA LEU A 274 9.26 -12.05 23.09
C LEU A 274 8.03 -12.96 23.20
N ALA A 275 6.85 -12.48 22.80
CA ALA A 275 5.65 -13.30 22.76
C ALA A 275 5.79 -14.41 21.71
N ALA A 276 6.29 -14.10 20.52
CA ALA A 276 6.58 -15.08 19.47
C ALA A 276 7.58 -16.14 19.95
N ALA A 277 8.68 -15.73 20.58
CA ALA A 277 9.68 -16.64 21.15
C ALA A 277 9.04 -17.65 22.12
N ARG A 278 8.14 -17.19 22.98
CA ARG A 278 7.37 -18.06 23.91
C ARG A 278 6.41 -18.98 23.18
N VAL A 279 5.64 -18.47 22.21
CA VAL A 279 4.65 -19.26 21.45
C VAL A 279 5.31 -20.36 20.63
N PHE A 280 6.45 -20.07 20.00
CA PHE A 280 7.19 -21.03 19.17
C PHE A 280 8.21 -21.87 19.95
N GLY A 281 8.44 -21.59 21.24
CA GLY A 281 9.46 -22.27 22.04
C GLY A 281 10.89 -22.03 21.53
N LEU A 282 11.16 -20.84 20.98
CA LEU A 282 12.43 -20.47 20.37
C LEU A 282 13.21 -19.48 21.25
N PRO A 283 14.55 -19.49 21.20
CA PRO A 283 15.36 -18.46 21.85
C PRO A 283 15.17 -17.09 21.18
N ALA A 284 14.95 -16.07 22.00
CA ALA A 284 14.94 -14.67 21.56
C ALA A 284 16.36 -14.11 21.56
N VAL A 285 16.75 -13.45 20.46
CA VAL A 285 18.09 -12.86 20.28
C VAL A 285 17.97 -11.47 19.65
N PRO A 286 18.95 -10.57 19.83
CA PRO A 286 18.97 -9.30 19.10
C PRO A 286 19.01 -9.53 17.58
N TYR A 287 18.32 -8.65 16.83
CA TYR A 287 18.36 -8.65 15.37
C TYR A 287 19.77 -8.40 14.83
N GLU A 288 20.18 -9.22 13.87
CA GLU A 288 21.37 -9.04 13.06
C GLU A 288 21.01 -9.28 11.59
N PRO A 289 21.38 -8.37 10.65
CA PRO A 289 20.96 -8.47 9.26
C PRO A 289 21.34 -9.78 8.55
N THR A 290 22.45 -10.41 8.93
CA THR A 290 22.96 -11.62 8.29
C THR A 290 22.52 -12.91 8.98
N ARG A 291 21.64 -12.84 9.98
CA ARG A 291 21.18 -14.03 10.71
C ARG A 291 20.27 -14.89 9.83
N THR A 292 20.66 -16.16 9.67
CA THR A 292 19.86 -17.18 8.98
C THR A 292 18.86 -17.83 9.94
N ASP A 293 17.87 -18.54 9.37
CA ASP A 293 16.95 -19.41 10.11
C ASP A 293 16.31 -18.72 11.33
N THR A 294 15.82 -17.50 11.12
CA THR A 294 15.30 -16.64 12.19
C THR A 294 13.97 -16.02 11.80
N LEU A 295 13.09 -15.90 12.79
CA LEU A 295 11.87 -15.11 12.66
C LEU A 295 12.17 -13.69 13.15
N VAL A 296 12.15 -12.71 12.25
CA VAL A 296 12.20 -11.29 12.60
C VAL A 296 10.77 -10.83 12.83
N VAL A 297 10.49 -10.24 14.00
CA VAL A 297 9.14 -9.82 14.38
C VAL A 297 9.09 -8.30 14.53
N ALA A 298 8.20 -7.68 13.78
CA ALA A 298 7.84 -6.28 13.90
C ALA A 298 6.37 -6.14 14.29
N TYR A 299 6.06 -5.19 15.15
CA TYR A 299 4.69 -4.80 15.41
C TYR A 299 4.14 -3.98 14.25
N ASP A 300 4.88 -2.94 13.84
CA ASP A 300 4.56 -2.03 12.74
C ASP A 300 5.89 -1.59 12.10
N LEU A 301 6.15 -2.05 10.86
CA LEU A 301 7.38 -1.72 10.14
C LEU A 301 7.50 -0.23 9.80
N GLY A 302 6.38 0.50 9.76
CA GLY A 302 6.37 1.95 9.56
C GLY A 302 6.93 2.73 10.76
N ALA A 303 6.94 2.12 11.95
CA ALA A 303 7.52 2.71 13.16
C ALA A 303 9.00 2.36 13.37
N VAL A 304 9.54 1.42 12.58
CA VAL A 304 10.93 0.98 12.67
C VAL A 304 11.85 1.98 11.96
N ASP A 305 13.07 2.16 12.50
CA ASP A 305 14.08 3.04 11.89
C ASP A 305 14.34 2.70 10.41
N HIS A 306 14.38 3.74 9.57
CA HIS A 306 14.45 3.57 8.12
C HIS A 306 15.75 2.87 7.66
N ASP A 307 16.88 3.14 8.30
CA ASP A 307 18.14 2.48 7.94
C ASP A 307 18.13 1.01 8.35
N LEU A 308 17.47 0.67 9.46
CA LEU A 308 17.22 -0.73 9.83
C LEU A 308 16.27 -1.41 8.84
N VAL A 309 15.14 -0.79 8.49
CA VAL A 309 14.17 -1.39 7.54
C VAL A 309 14.84 -1.71 6.20
N ARG A 310 15.78 -0.87 5.74
CA ARG A 310 16.55 -1.15 4.52
C ARG A 310 17.37 -2.43 4.60
N THR A 311 17.87 -2.83 5.77
CA THR A 311 18.61 -4.09 5.93
C THR A 311 17.72 -5.33 5.81
N LEU A 312 16.39 -5.15 5.88
CA LEU A 312 15.41 -6.22 5.70
C LEU A 312 14.99 -6.42 4.23
N HIS A 313 15.37 -5.54 3.29
CA HIS A 313 14.93 -5.68 1.88
C HIS A 313 15.44 -6.97 1.22
N ALA A 314 16.74 -7.24 1.36
CA ALA A 314 17.34 -8.47 0.91
C ALA A 314 17.02 -9.61 1.89
N ARG A 315 16.65 -10.77 1.36
CA ARG A 315 16.40 -11.96 2.18
C ARG A 315 17.71 -12.62 2.56
N THR A 316 17.86 -12.88 3.84
CA THR A 316 18.82 -13.86 4.35
C THR A 316 18.18 -15.25 4.30
N ASP A 317 18.99 -16.29 4.04
CA ASP A 317 18.48 -17.66 3.96
C ASP A 317 17.80 -18.08 5.26
N GLY A 318 16.65 -18.75 5.15
CA GLY A 318 15.82 -19.15 6.30
C GLY A 318 15.21 -18.01 7.12
N GLN A 319 15.45 -16.73 6.79
CA GLN A 319 14.87 -15.59 7.50
C GLN A 319 13.43 -15.31 7.06
N VAL A 320 12.52 -15.20 8.03
CA VAL A 320 11.11 -14.83 7.81
C VAL A 320 10.84 -13.52 8.54
N LEU A 321 10.30 -12.53 7.83
CA LEU A 321 9.86 -11.25 8.40
C LEU A 321 8.36 -11.28 8.65
N HIS A 322 7.98 -11.23 9.92
CA HIS A 322 6.60 -11.07 10.37
C HIS A 322 6.34 -9.62 10.75
N GLU A 323 5.29 -9.04 10.20
CA GLU A 323 4.69 -7.79 10.67
C GLU A 323 3.29 -8.08 11.21
N HIS A 324 2.95 -7.52 12.37
CA HIS A 324 1.61 -7.65 12.90
C HIS A 324 0.63 -6.71 12.22
N ALA A 325 0.85 -5.40 12.30
CA ALA A 325 -0.09 -4.39 11.85
C ALA A 325 0.46 -3.60 10.65
N THR A 326 0.30 -4.14 9.44
CA THR A 326 0.75 -3.44 8.23
C THR A 326 -0.19 -2.29 7.88
N CYS A 327 0.34 -1.08 7.75
CA CYS A 327 -0.43 0.07 7.28
C CYS A 327 -0.74 -0.08 5.78
N TRP A 328 -2.00 -0.27 5.38
CA TRP A 328 -2.33 -0.42 3.95
C TRP A 328 -2.47 0.91 3.21
N THR A 329 -2.56 2.02 3.94
CA THR A 329 -2.71 3.37 3.35
C THR A 329 -1.39 4.12 3.24
N ASP A 330 -0.37 3.66 3.95
CA ASP A 330 1.01 4.08 3.79
C ASP A 330 1.91 2.85 4.02
N PRO A 331 2.00 1.94 3.03
CA PRO A 331 2.71 0.69 3.19
C PRO A 331 4.20 0.87 3.50
N PRO A 332 4.77 0.01 4.35
CA PRO A 332 6.16 0.11 4.80
C PRO A 332 7.14 0.00 3.63
N ALA A 333 8.38 0.46 3.85
CA ALA A 333 9.42 0.49 2.82
C ALA A 333 9.86 -0.91 2.33
N VAL A 334 9.51 -1.96 3.07
CA VAL A 334 9.67 -3.37 2.67
C VAL A 334 8.38 -4.12 2.94
N SER A 335 8.03 -5.06 2.08
CA SER A 335 6.86 -5.92 2.32
C SER A 335 7.23 -7.05 3.29
N ALA A 336 6.45 -7.24 4.36
CA ALA A 336 6.60 -8.38 5.25
C ALA A 336 6.34 -9.71 4.51
N ASP A 337 6.95 -10.78 5.00
CA ASP A 337 6.74 -12.13 4.46
C ASP A 337 5.41 -12.70 4.94
N PHE A 338 4.99 -12.23 6.10
CA PHE A 338 3.70 -12.48 6.69
C PHE A 338 3.24 -11.19 7.35
N SER A 339 2.06 -10.72 6.97
CA SER A 339 1.34 -9.64 7.63
C SER A 339 0.19 -10.27 8.41
N THR A 340 0.08 -10.06 9.72
CA THR A 340 -1.07 -10.58 10.47
C THR A 340 -2.35 -9.96 9.93
N LEU A 341 -2.37 -8.63 9.81
CA LEU A 341 -3.52 -7.86 9.37
C LEU A 341 -3.10 -6.61 8.61
N LEU A 342 -4.06 -6.00 7.94
CA LEU A 342 -3.93 -4.69 7.33
C LEU A 342 -4.76 -3.67 8.10
N CYS A 343 -4.17 -2.56 8.52
CA CYS A 343 -4.87 -1.46 9.21
C CYS A 343 -4.56 -0.09 8.59
N GLN A 344 -5.36 0.95 8.85
CA GLN A 344 -4.95 2.34 8.54
C GLN A 344 -4.22 2.97 9.73
N TYR A 345 -4.68 2.65 10.94
CA TYR A 345 -4.10 3.14 12.18
C TYR A 345 -4.22 2.06 13.25
N ALA A 346 -3.11 1.75 13.91
CA ALA A 346 -3.06 0.82 15.03
C ALA A 346 -2.58 1.54 16.29
N VAL A 347 -3.25 1.27 17.40
CA VAL A 347 -2.82 1.68 18.73
C VAL A 347 -2.65 0.44 19.59
N PRO A 348 -1.40 0.04 19.88
CA PRO A 348 -1.18 -1.04 20.84
C PRO A 348 -1.64 -0.60 22.22
N ARG A 349 -2.32 -1.49 22.96
CA ARG A 349 -2.75 -1.23 24.34
C ARG A 349 -1.59 -0.87 25.28
N TRP A 350 -0.39 -1.37 25.00
CA TRP A 350 0.79 -1.13 25.82
C TRP A 350 1.56 0.17 25.49
N LYS A 351 1.01 1.03 24.63
CA LYS A 351 1.67 2.29 24.25
C LYS A 351 1.99 3.17 25.47
N ASP A 352 1.04 3.22 26.41
CA ASP A 352 1.13 4.00 27.65
C ASP A 352 1.23 3.09 28.89
N ASP A 353 1.69 1.84 28.70
CA ASP A 353 1.83 0.83 29.74
C ASP A 353 3.29 0.69 30.19
N ASP A 354 3.53 0.97 31.47
CA ASP A 354 4.85 0.96 32.10
C ASP A 354 5.31 -0.44 32.54
N ARG A 355 4.49 -1.48 32.38
CA ARG A 355 4.88 -2.85 32.73
C ARG A 355 6.10 -3.33 31.94
N PRO A 356 6.93 -4.24 32.48
CA PRO A 356 8.01 -4.87 31.75
C PRO A 356 7.52 -5.55 30.47
N GLU A 357 8.34 -5.55 29.43
CA GLU A 357 7.98 -6.13 28.13
C GLU A 357 7.72 -7.62 28.21
N GLU A 358 8.46 -8.31 29.08
CA GLU A 358 8.34 -9.74 29.32
C GLU A 358 6.98 -10.11 29.93
N GLU A 359 6.37 -9.21 30.70
CA GLU A 359 5.05 -9.39 31.31
C GLU A 359 3.96 -9.26 30.25
N ILE A 360 4.01 -8.20 29.44
CA ILE A 360 3.05 -7.98 28.34
C ILE A 360 3.20 -9.09 27.29
N ALA A 361 4.43 -9.51 26.98
CA ALA A 361 4.71 -10.63 26.09
C ALA A 361 4.14 -11.95 26.61
N HIS A 362 4.15 -12.15 27.93
CA HIS A 362 3.53 -13.32 28.55
C HIS A 362 2.00 -13.28 28.39
N GLU A 363 1.38 -12.12 28.65
CA GLU A 363 -0.06 -11.90 28.46
C GLU A 363 -0.48 -12.26 27.03
N ILE A 364 0.24 -11.75 26.01
CA ILE A 364 0.02 -12.12 24.60
C ILE A 364 0.18 -13.62 24.38
N ALA A 365 1.27 -14.23 24.86
CA ALA A 365 1.55 -15.65 24.61
C ALA A 365 0.46 -16.59 25.17
N THR A 366 -0.19 -16.19 26.26
CA THR A 366 -1.24 -16.97 26.95
C THR A 366 -2.67 -16.57 26.60
N ALA A 367 -2.86 -15.50 25.83
CA ALA A 367 -4.19 -15.06 25.41
C ALA A 367 -4.91 -16.13 24.56
N ASP A 368 -6.24 -16.06 24.49
CA ASP A 368 -7.03 -16.95 23.64
C ASP A 368 -6.89 -16.51 22.16
N PRO A 369 -6.38 -17.37 21.25
CA PRO A 369 -6.28 -17.07 19.83
C PRO A 369 -7.60 -17.31 19.07
N ALA A 370 -8.75 -17.46 19.73
CA ALA A 370 -10.03 -17.59 19.07
C ALA A 370 -10.29 -16.41 18.10
N ALA A 371 -10.94 -16.70 16.98
CA ALA A 371 -11.38 -15.65 16.06
C ALA A 371 -12.49 -14.82 16.71
N ASP A 372 -12.42 -13.50 16.54
CA ASP A 372 -13.52 -12.60 16.89
C ASP A 372 -14.69 -12.83 15.91
N GLU A 373 -15.91 -12.91 16.46
CA GLU A 373 -17.14 -13.13 15.69
C GLU A 373 -17.50 -11.90 14.83
N GLY A 374 -17.01 -10.72 15.20
CA GLY A 374 -17.19 -9.51 14.41
C GLY A 374 -18.61 -8.93 14.41
N ASP A 375 -18.94 -8.26 13.31
CA ASP A 375 -20.28 -7.69 13.06
C ASP A 375 -21.23 -8.65 12.32
N GLY A 376 -20.75 -9.83 11.91
CA GLY A 376 -21.52 -10.82 11.15
C GLY A 376 -21.69 -10.51 9.66
N GLU A 377 -21.14 -9.40 9.17
CA GLU A 377 -21.18 -9.02 7.76
C GLU A 377 -19.95 -9.52 7.00
N THR A 378 -18.81 -9.64 7.67
CA THR A 378 -17.57 -10.17 7.06
C THR A 378 -17.69 -11.67 6.75
N PRO A 379 -17.31 -12.12 5.54
CA PRO A 379 -17.16 -13.54 5.22
C PRO A 379 -16.24 -14.26 6.21
N ALA A 380 -16.64 -15.45 6.64
CA ALA A 380 -15.86 -16.23 7.60
C ALA A 380 -14.41 -16.43 7.12
N ASP A 381 -13.45 -16.26 8.03
CA ASP A 381 -12.02 -16.43 7.78
C ASP A 381 -11.47 -17.64 8.57
N PRO A 382 -11.83 -18.89 8.23
CA PRO A 382 -11.43 -20.07 9.00
C PRO A 382 -9.95 -20.46 8.78
N ASP A 383 -9.41 -21.32 9.65
CA ASP A 383 -8.04 -21.86 9.55
C ASP A 383 -7.86 -22.76 8.33
N GLU A 384 -8.91 -23.49 7.95
CA GLU A 384 -8.91 -24.39 6.81
C GLU A 384 -8.78 -23.64 5.48
N ALA A 385 -9.51 -22.53 5.30
CA ALA A 385 -9.45 -21.73 4.07
C ALA A 385 -8.08 -21.04 3.92
N TYR A 386 -7.56 -20.50 5.03
CA TYR A 386 -6.23 -19.91 5.06
C TYR A 386 -5.15 -20.96 4.72
N LEU A 387 -5.18 -22.12 5.38
CA LEU A 387 -4.23 -23.19 5.16
C LEU A 387 -4.29 -23.75 3.72
N ALA A 388 -5.49 -23.87 3.17
CA ALA A 388 -5.69 -24.28 1.77
C ALA A 388 -4.98 -23.30 0.83
N PHE A 389 -5.15 -21.99 1.01
CA PHE A 389 -4.44 -20.98 0.23
C PHE A 389 -2.91 -21.08 0.41
N VAL A 390 -2.42 -21.06 1.64
CA VAL A 390 -0.96 -21.10 1.92
C VAL A 390 -0.30 -22.33 1.32
N THR A 391 -0.93 -23.48 1.44
CA THR A 391 -0.44 -24.75 0.87
C THR A 391 -0.20 -24.65 -0.64
N LYS A 392 -1.00 -23.86 -1.36
CA LYS A 392 -0.90 -23.69 -2.82
C LYS A 392 0.17 -22.67 -3.22
N VAL A 393 0.44 -21.68 -2.39
CA VAL A 393 1.43 -20.63 -2.69
C VAL A 393 2.81 -20.87 -2.07
N ARG A 394 2.97 -21.85 -1.17
CA ARG A 394 4.20 -22.12 -0.41
C ARG A 394 5.49 -22.22 -1.22
N THR A 395 5.42 -22.69 -2.47
CA THR A 395 6.59 -22.80 -3.36
C THR A 395 7.08 -21.46 -3.89
N GLY A 396 6.16 -20.48 -4.02
CA GLY A 396 6.48 -19.11 -4.39
C GLY A 396 6.74 -18.19 -3.19
N TRP A 397 6.31 -18.60 -1.99
CA TRP A 397 6.56 -17.85 -0.76
C TRP A 397 8.06 -17.82 -0.43
N LEU A 398 8.56 -16.65 0.00
CA LEU A 398 9.97 -16.39 0.31
C LEU A 398 10.96 -16.46 -0.88
N SER A 399 10.48 -16.39 -2.13
CA SER A 399 11.30 -16.60 -3.33
C SER A 399 12.00 -15.35 -3.90
N ALA A 400 11.65 -14.14 -3.45
CA ALA A 400 12.13 -12.88 -4.02
C ALA A 400 12.27 -11.78 -2.98
N PRO A 401 13.08 -10.72 -3.20
CA PRO A 401 13.27 -9.63 -2.24
C PRO A 401 11.97 -9.01 -1.72
N ARG A 402 12.05 -8.33 -0.57
CA ARG A 402 10.91 -7.68 0.09
C ARG A 402 10.59 -6.32 -0.53
N ASP A 403 10.29 -6.33 -1.82
CA ASP A 403 10.02 -5.12 -2.60
C ASP A 403 8.83 -4.33 -2.04
N ARG A 404 8.96 -3.00 -1.97
CA ARG A 404 7.89 -2.10 -1.55
C ARG A 404 6.70 -2.18 -2.50
N MET A 405 5.48 -2.19 -1.96
CA MET A 405 4.25 -1.92 -2.72
C MET A 405 3.61 -0.62 -2.21
N ALA A 406 3.95 0.51 -2.83
CA ALA A 406 3.40 1.83 -2.47
C ALA A 406 1.99 2.06 -3.05
N SER A 407 1.11 1.06 -2.92
CA SER A 407 -0.29 1.13 -3.33
C SER A 407 -1.12 0.25 -2.40
N PRO A 408 -2.35 0.66 -2.07
CA PRO A 408 -3.32 -0.15 -1.35
C PRO A 408 -3.80 -1.38 -2.15
N GLY A 409 -3.48 -1.44 -3.45
CA GLY A 409 -3.93 -2.48 -4.36
C GLY A 409 -5.35 -2.24 -4.91
N PRO A 410 -5.86 -3.17 -5.72
CA PRO A 410 -7.12 -3.02 -6.46
C PRO A 410 -8.38 -3.25 -5.62
N VAL A 411 -8.25 -3.72 -4.38
CA VAL A 411 -9.40 -3.95 -3.48
C VAL A 411 -9.97 -2.60 -3.04
N PRO A 412 -11.19 -2.22 -3.50
CA PRO A 412 -11.75 -0.89 -3.28
C PRO A 412 -11.85 -0.58 -1.79
N SER A 413 -11.71 0.70 -1.41
CA SER A 413 -11.95 1.12 -0.04
C SER A 413 -12.74 2.41 0.05
N SER A 414 -13.55 2.54 1.11
CA SER A 414 -14.23 3.79 1.46
C SER A 414 -13.28 4.96 1.78
N ARG A 415 -11.98 4.72 1.98
CA ARG A 415 -10.98 5.79 2.00
C ARG A 415 -10.78 6.47 0.64
N PHE A 416 -11.01 5.74 -0.46
CA PHE A 416 -10.76 6.21 -1.83
C PHE A 416 -12.06 6.58 -2.58
N ALA A 417 -13.20 6.57 -1.90
CA ALA A 417 -14.51 6.87 -2.47
C ALA A 417 -14.97 8.31 -2.19
#